data_AF-A0AA38CR57-F1
#
_entry.id   AF-A0AA38CR57-F1
#
_cell.length_a   1.000
_cell.length_b   1.000
_cell.length_c   1.000
_cell.angle_alpha   90.00
_cell.angle_beta   90.00
_cell.angle_gamma   90.00
#
_symmetry.space_group_name_H-M   'P 1'
#
loop_
_entity.id
_entity.type
_entity.pdbx_description
1 polymer ?
#
loop_
_entity_poly.entity_id
_entity_poly.type
_entity_poly.pdbx_seq_one_letter_code
_entity_poly.pdbx_strand_id
1 'polypeptide(L)'
;INLTEGGVLSIIKESPHNGLTLQLLNLSPLRSSFNSAIQHRVDLSDGNHIQPALLPSKFAGHVLDKILQEGSIVLLRKYVCRNYNKDLTVLITDMDNIVSTWPRQGTPVPVPEHILRGKETKTPTFNFVTFKCLLLKQGNVNERIMRKTGCTSLSSNVVDTTLAGWRAHLKPRFIRNNRRFKQPRQ
;
A
#
# COMPACT_ATOMS: atom_id res chain seq x y z
N ILE A 1 19.07 -16.02 8.00
CA ILE A 1 17.99 -15.03 8.26
C ILE A 1 16.73 -15.83 8.52
N ASN A 2 16.01 -15.51 9.59
CA ASN A 2 14.80 -16.23 9.97
C ASN A 2 13.58 -15.44 9.51
N LEU A 3 12.68 -16.10 8.77
CA LEU A 3 11.38 -15.53 8.42
C LEU A 3 10.47 -15.58 9.64
N THR A 4 9.52 -14.65 9.72
CA THR A 4 8.52 -14.64 10.78
C THR A 4 7.49 -15.71 10.50
N GLU A 5 7.64 -16.88 11.12
CA GLU A 5 6.71 -18.00 10.98
C GLU A 5 5.26 -17.58 11.28
N GLY A 6 4.34 -17.93 10.39
CA GLY A 6 2.94 -17.52 10.49
C GLY A 6 2.71 -16.03 10.21
N GLY A 7 3.72 -15.31 9.71
CA GLY A 7 3.64 -13.90 9.34
C GLY A 7 2.62 -13.66 8.22
N VAL A 8 2.44 -14.60 7.29
CA VAL A 8 1.42 -14.47 6.25
C VAL A 8 0.01 -14.63 6.84
N LEU A 9 -0.21 -15.61 7.71
CA LEU A 9 -1.50 -15.79 8.39
C LEU A 9 -1.85 -14.61 9.30
N SER A 10 -0.82 -14.02 9.91
CA SER A 10 -0.89 -12.81 10.72
C SER A 10 -1.40 -11.61 9.91
N ILE A 11 -0.91 -11.43 8.68
CA ILE A 11 -1.39 -10.41 7.75
C ILE A 11 -2.87 -10.60 7.43
N ILE A 12 -3.27 -11.84 7.13
CA ILE A 12 -4.65 -12.19 6.75
C ILE A 12 -5.62 -11.94 7.91
N LYS A 13 -5.19 -12.28 9.14
CA LYS A 13 -5.97 -12.06 10.36
C LYS A 13 -5.99 -10.59 10.80
N GLU A 14 -5.16 -9.74 10.20
CA GLU A 14 -4.91 -8.34 10.59
C GLU A 14 -4.49 -8.23 12.06
N SER A 15 -3.71 -9.21 12.54
CA SER A 15 -3.19 -9.16 13.89
C SER A 15 -2.10 -8.09 14.02
N PRO A 16 -1.98 -7.43 15.19
CA PRO A 16 -0.97 -6.41 15.40
C PRO A 16 0.43 -7.04 15.47
N HIS A 17 1.38 -6.51 14.70
CA HIS A 17 2.77 -6.95 14.71
C HIS A 17 3.74 -5.77 14.57
N ASN A 18 4.90 -5.87 15.22
CA ASN A 18 5.96 -4.84 15.19
C ASN A 18 6.90 -4.97 13.97
N GLY A 19 6.42 -5.60 12.91
CA GLY A 19 7.19 -5.93 11.72
C GLY A 19 7.19 -7.43 11.45
N LEU A 20 7.16 -7.80 10.17
CA LEU A 20 7.19 -9.19 9.72
C LEU A 20 8.36 -9.38 8.76
N THR A 21 9.26 -10.29 9.08
CA THR A 21 10.37 -10.65 8.20
C THR A 21 9.89 -11.67 7.19
N LEU A 22 9.78 -11.26 5.92
CA LEU A 22 9.19 -12.05 4.84
C LEU A 22 10.11 -12.08 3.63
N GLN A 23 10.01 -13.13 2.81
CA GLN A 23 10.71 -13.24 1.54
C GLN A 23 9.79 -12.82 0.39
N LEU A 24 10.35 -12.06 -0.57
CA LEU A 24 9.67 -11.70 -1.81
C LEU A 24 9.87 -12.81 -2.85
N LEU A 25 8.79 -13.33 -3.41
CA LEU A 25 8.80 -14.34 -4.49
C LEU A 25 8.00 -13.83 -5.70
N ASN A 26 8.25 -14.41 -6.89
CA ASN A 26 7.46 -14.16 -8.11
C ASN A 26 7.26 -12.67 -8.45
N LEU A 27 8.33 -11.87 -8.36
CA LEU A 27 8.27 -10.43 -8.60
C LEU A 27 8.04 -10.16 -10.10
N SER A 28 6.94 -9.49 -10.43
CA SER A 28 6.57 -9.20 -11.82
C SER A 28 5.98 -7.80 -11.99
N PRO A 29 6.29 -7.09 -13.09
CA PRO A 29 5.73 -5.78 -13.35
C PRO A 29 4.25 -5.88 -13.70
N LEU A 30 3.42 -5.07 -13.04
CA LEU A 30 2.01 -4.89 -13.35
C LEU A 30 1.87 -3.67 -14.26
N ARG A 31 1.68 -3.89 -15.55
CA ARG A 31 1.44 -2.81 -16.52
C ARG A 31 0.00 -2.31 -16.37
N SER A 32 -0.16 -1.09 -15.88
CA SER A 32 -1.44 -0.38 -15.99
C SER A 32 -1.55 0.26 -17.36
N SER A 33 -2.60 -0.04 -18.11
CA SER A 33 -2.89 0.56 -19.43
C SER A 33 -3.19 2.06 -19.36
N PHE A 34 -3.39 2.63 -18.16
CA PHE A 34 -3.89 4.00 -17.96
C PHE A 34 -2.94 4.94 -17.20
N ASN A 35 -1.78 4.48 -16.72
CA ASN A 35 -0.78 5.35 -16.07
C ASN A 35 0.64 4.80 -16.21
N SER A 36 1.60 5.70 -16.43
CA SER A 36 3.03 5.41 -16.54
C SER A 36 3.70 4.93 -15.24
N ALA A 37 2.98 4.89 -14.13
CA ALA A 37 3.51 4.44 -12.84
C ALA A 37 3.49 2.90 -12.76
N ILE A 38 4.66 2.29 -12.98
CA ILE A 38 4.85 0.83 -12.90
C ILE A 38 4.66 0.38 -11.44
N GLN A 39 3.67 -0.48 -11.22
CA GLN A 39 3.52 -1.25 -9.97
C GLN A 39 4.11 -2.65 -10.18
N HIS A 40 4.41 -3.35 -9.11
CA HIS A 40 4.86 -4.74 -9.20
C HIS A 40 3.95 -5.65 -8.38
N ARG A 41 3.58 -6.79 -8.95
CA ARG A 41 3.00 -7.90 -8.20
C ARG A 41 4.13 -8.72 -7.61
N VAL A 42 3.94 -9.19 -6.39
CA VAL A 42 4.91 -10.01 -5.66
C VAL A 42 4.14 -10.97 -4.74
N ASP A 43 4.71 -12.12 -4.44
CA ASP A 43 4.19 -13.01 -3.40
C ASP A 43 5.04 -12.86 -2.14
N LEU A 44 4.40 -12.62 -1.01
CA LEU A 44 5.03 -12.57 0.32
C LEU A 44 5.07 -13.98 0.89
N SER A 45 6.25 -14.44 1.30
CA SER A 45 6.47 -15.75 1.91
C SER A 45 6.98 -15.63 3.34
N ASP A 46 6.40 -16.41 4.26
CA ASP A 46 6.96 -16.65 5.60
C ASP A 46 7.73 -17.98 5.71
N GLY A 47 7.94 -18.67 4.58
CA GLY A 47 8.59 -19.98 4.49
C GLY A 47 7.63 -21.16 4.49
N ASN A 48 6.42 -20.98 5.04
CA ASN A 48 5.37 -22.00 5.11
C ASN A 48 4.16 -21.64 4.22
N HIS A 49 3.83 -20.36 4.13
CA HIS A 49 2.71 -19.84 3.37
C HIS A 49 3.14 -18.73 2.41
N ILE A 50 2.38 -18.57 1.32
CA ILE A 50 2.50 -17.42 0.43
C ILE A 50 1.18 -16.64 0.33
N GLN A 51 1.27 -15.32 0.20
CA GLN A 51 0.14 -14.45 -0.11
C GLN A 51 0.52 -13.42 -1.18
N PRO A 52 -0.30 -13.25 -2.23
CA PRO A 52 -0.13 -12.19 -3.21
C PRO A 52 -0.19 -10.79 -2.59
N ALA A 53 0.72 -9.94 -3.05
CA ALA A 53 0.85 -8.56 -2.65
C ALA A 53 1.13 -7.64 -3.84
N LEU A 54 0.84 -6.35 -3.63
CA LEU A 54 1.16 -5.28 -4.55
C LEU A 54 2.22 -4.37 -3.94
N LEU A 55 3.31 -4.22 -4.69
CA LEU A 55 4.35 -3.26 -4.42
C LEU A 55 4.02 -1.94 -5.15
N PRO A 56 3.80 -0.84 -4.40
CA PRO A 56 3.46 0.44 -5.01
C PRO A 56 4.64 1.01 -5.81
N SER A 57 4.31 1.88 -6.76
CA SER A 57 5.28 2.50 -7.67
C SER A 57 6.40 3.28 -6.99
N LYS A 58 6.21 3.70 -5.73
CA LYS A 58 7.28 4.34 -4.94
C LYS A 58 8.50 3.44 -4.73
N PHE A 59 8.35 2.12 -4.82
CA PHE A 59 9.46 1.16 -4.75
C PHE A 59 9.95 0.72 -6.13
N ALA A 60 9.41 1.26 -7.22
CA ALA A 60 9.84 0.87 -8.56
C ALA A 60 11.33 1.15 -8.80
N GLY A 61 11.86 2.25 -8.28
CA GLY A 61 13.30 2.54 -8.33
C GLY A 61 14.12 1.43 -7.68
N HIS A 62 13.73 0.96 -6.50
CA HIS A 62 14.44 -0.13 -5.81
C HIS A 62 14.42 -1.44 -6.60
N VAL A 63 13.36 -1.70 -7.39
CA VAL A 63 13.29 -2.87 -8.27
C VAL A 63 14.21 -2.70 -9.48
N LEU A 64 14.22 -1.53 -10.09
CA LEU A 64 15.10 -1.21 -11.22
C LEU A 64 16.59 -1.27 -10.83
N ASP A 65 16.90 -0.77 -9.63
CA ASP A 65 18.25 -0.74 -9.07
C ASP A 65 18.67 -2.10 -8.46
N LYS A 66 17.83 -3.14 -8.58
CA LYS A 66 18.03 -4.48 -8.00
C LYS A 66 18.27 -4.51 -6.48
N ILE A 67 17.87 -3.45 -5.78
CA ILE A 67 17.83 -3.41 -4.32
C ILE A 67 16.74 -4.38 -3.84
N LEU A 68 15.58 -4.36 -4.51
CA LEU A 68 14.51 -5.32 -4.34
C LEU A 68 14.40 -6.19 -5.58
N GLN A 69 14.41 -7.50 -5.39
CA GLN A 69 14.30 -8.48 -6.47
C GLN A 69 13.68 -9.78 -5.92
N GLU A 70 13.44 -10.74 -6.79
CA GLU A 70 13.01 -12.06 -6.35
C GLU A 70 14.04 -12.68 -5.39
N GLY A 71 13.55 -13.24 -4.29
CA GLY A 71 14.35 -13.79 -3.21
C GLY A 71 14.76 -12.77 -2.15
N SER A 72 14.50 -11.46 -2.31
CA SER A 72 14.80 -10.46 -1.27
C SER A 72 14.12 -10.80 0.05
N ILE A 73 14.82 -10.55 1.16
CA ILE A 73 14.24 -10.61 2.52
C ILE A 73 13.93 -9.19 2.97
N VAL A 74 12.68 -8.94 3.35
CA VAL A 74 12.18 -7.63 3.76
C VAL A 74 11.61 -7.66 5.17
N LEU A 75 11.71 -6.53 5.87
CA LEU A 75 10.95 -6.26 7.08
C LEU A 75 9.72 -5.46 6.71
N LEU A 76 8.57 -6.13 6.63
CA LEU A 76 7.29 -5.48 6.35
C LEU A 76 6.81 -4.75 7.61
N ARG A 77 6.75 -3.41 7.57
CA ARG A 77 6.35 -2.57 8.71
C ARG A 77 4.89 -2.14 8.65
N LYS A 78 4.41 -1.79 7.45
CA LYS A 78 3.03 -1.35 7.25
C LYS A 78 2.48 -1.93 5.95
N TYR A 79 1.22 -2.36 6.03
CA TYR A 79 0.47 -2.89 4.92
C TYR A 79 -1.01 -2.59 5.11
N VAL A 80 -1.79 -2.74 4.04
CA VAL A 80 -3.24 -2.68 4.06
C VAL A 80 -3.77 -3.94 3.37
N CYS A 81 -4.63 -4.67 4.06
CA CYS A 81 -5.35 -5.81 3.50
C CYS A 81 -6.61 -5.31 2.79
N ARG A 82 -6.90 -5.83 1.59
CA ARG A 82 -8.17 -5.55 0.92
C ARG A 82 -8.67 -6.75 0.16
N ASN A 83 -9.94 -7.08 0.39
CA ASN A 83 -10.65 -8.11 -0.35
C ASN A 83 -11.20 -7.55 -1.66
N TYR A 84 -10.88 -8.21 -2.76
CA TYR A 84 -11.42 -7.94 -4.09
C TYR A 84 -11.95 -9.24 -4.68
N ASN A 85 -13.24 -9.31 -4.99
CA ASN A 85 -13.85 -10.48 -5.64
C ASN A 85 -13.49 -11.82 -4.97
N LYS A 86 -13.42 -11.85 -3.62
CA LYS A 86 -13.04 -13.00 -2.78
C LYS A 86 -11.54 -13.31 -2.68
N ASP A 87 -10.70 -12.54 -3.35
CA ASP A 87 -9.24 -12.61 -3.22
C ASP A 87 -8.73 -11.51 -2.30
N LEU A 88 -7.98 -11.89 -1.26
CA LEU A 88 -7.28 -10.95 -0.40
C LEU A 88 -6.01 -10.48 -1.10
N THR A 89 -5.89 -9.18 -1.33
CA THR A 89 -4.66 -8.58 -1.83
C THR A 89 -4.02 -7.73 -0.74
N VAL A 90 -2.74 -7.98 -0.46
CA VAL A 90 -1.94 -7.19 0.49
C VAL A 90 -1.31 -6.01 -0.24
N LEU A 91 -1.62 -4.79 0.17
CA LEU A 91 -0.95 -3.59 -0.33
C LEU A 91 0.19 -3.19 0.62
N ILE A 92 1.42 -3.30 0.14
CA ILE A 92 2.60 -2.91 0.93
C ILE A 92 2.67 -1.39 1.00
N THR A 93 2.66 -0.83 2.20
CA THR A 93 2.76 0.63 2.39
C THR A 93 4.10 1.04 2.96
N ASP A 94 4.79 0.18 3.72
CA ASP A 94 6.10 0.48 4.29
C ASP A 94 6.88 -0.80 4.57
N MET A 95 8.15 -0.83 4.15
CA MET A 95 9.05 -1.97 4.38
C MET A 95 10.51 -1.56 4.22
N ASP A 96 11.39 -2.31 4.89
CA ASP A 96 12.83 -2.21 4.71
C ASP A 96 13.37 -3.44 3.99
N ASN A 97 14.34 -3.25 3.11
CA ASN A 97 15.10 -4.36 2.56
C ASN A 97 16.18 -4.80 3.57
N ILE A 98 16.16 -6.06 3.99
CA ILE A 98 17.19 -6.62 4.87
C ILE A 98 18.30 -7.22 4.01
N VAL A 99 17.94 -8.00 3.00
CA VAL A 99 18.86 -8.62 2.05
C VAL A 99 18.25 -8.64 0.66
N SER A 100 19.02 -8.20 -0.34
CA SER A 100 18.56 -8.08 -1.73
C SER A 100 18.29 -9.43 -2.40
N THR A 101 19.01 -10.49 -2.07
CA THR A 101 18.71 -11.84 -2.60
C THR A 101 19.07 -12.91 -1.58
N TRP A 102 18.17 -13.89 -1.44
CA TRP A 102 18.33 -15.01 -0.56
C TRP A 102 17.73 -16.24 -1.23
N PRO A 103 18.31 -17.45 -1.04
CA PRO A 103 17.70 -18.67 -1.53
C PRO A 103 16.26 -18.81 -1.02
N ARG A 104 15.38 -19.38 -1.85
CA ARG A 104 13.99 -19.64 -1.44
C ARG A 104 13.99 -20.47 -0.16
N GLN A 105 13.34 -19.97 0.89
CA GLN A 105 13.20 -20.68 2.15
C GLN A 105 11.91 -21.48 2.16
N GLY A 106 12.04 -22.78 2.43
CA GLY A 106 10.93 -23.72 2.50
C GLY A 106 10.20 -23.96 1.17
N THR A 107 9.07 -24.65 1.27
CA THR A 107 8.16 -24.91 0.15
C THR A 107 6.81 -24.28 0.47
N PRO A 108 6.74 -22.94 0.50
CA PRO A 108 5.57 -22.26 1.01
C PRO A 108 4.36 -22.51 0.09
N VAL A 109 3.21 -22.77 0.70
CA VAL A 109 1.95 -23.09 0.01
C VAL A 109 0.98 -21.91 0.06
N PRO A 110 0.09 -21.73 -0.95
CA PRO A 110 -0.94 -20.71 -0.87
C PRO A 110 -1.84 -20.91 0.36
N VAL A 111 -2.27 -19.81 0.98
CA VAL A 111 -3.22 -19.90 2.10
C VAL A 111 -4.57 -20.41 1.60
N PRO A 112 -5.16 -21.45 2.24
CA PRO A 112 -6.46 -21.97 1.85
C PRO A 112 -7.57 -20.92 1.79
N GLU A 113 -8.41 -20.96 0.75
CA GLU A 113 -9.44 -19.94 0.52
C GLU A 113 -10.42 -19.76 1.69
N HIS A 114 -10.74 -20.81 2.43
CA HIS A 114 -11.66 -20.73 3.57
C HIS A 114 -11.11 -19.83 4.70
N ILE A 115 -9.78 -19.69 4.82
CA ILE A 115 -9.14 -18.78 5.75
C ILE A 115 -9.24 -17.33 5.25
N LEU A 116 -9.14 -17.13 3.93
CA LEU A 116 -9.26 -15.81 3.29
C LEU A 116 -10.69 -15.25 3.34
N ARG A 117 -11.70 -16.13 3.33
CA ARG A 117 -13.13 -15.77 3.31
C ARG A 117 -13.69 -15.26 4.64
N GLY A 118 -12.92 -15.23 5.72
CA GLY A 118 -13.38 -14.85 7.07
C GLY A 118 -13.86 -13.40 7.24
N LYS A 119 -13.86 -12.56 6.20
CA LYS A 119 -14.31 -11.16 6.26
C LYS A 119 -15.08 -10.76 4.98
N GLU A 120 -16.35 -11.13 4.89
CA GLU A 120 -17.32 -10.50 3.99
C GLU A 120 -17.69 -9.11 4.52
N THR A 121 -16.90 -8.07 4.19
CA THR A 121 -17.40 -6.70 4.27
C THR A 121 -17.92 -6.30 2.90
N LYS A 122 -19.20 -5.91 2.84
CA LYS A 122 -19.91 -5.41 1.64
C LYS A 122 -18.98 -4.58 0.75
N THR A 123 -18.72 -5.07 -0.44
CA THR A 123 -17.79 -4.48 -1.41
C THR A 123 -18.31 -3.15 -1.95
N PRO A 124 -17.48 -2.09 -2.00
CA PRO A 124 -17.46 -1.22 -3.16
C PRO A 124 -16.67 -1.93 -4.27
N THR A 125 -17.28 -2.02 -5.45
CA THR A 125 -16.67 -2.49 -6.69
C THR A 125 -15.34 -1.79 -6.95
N PHE A 126 -14.37 -2.56 -7.43
CA PHE A 126 -13.04 -2.08 -7.80
C PHE A 126 -13.14 -1.04 -8.92
N ASN A 127 -13.01 0.24 -8.54
CA ASN A 127 -12.65 1.31 -9.45
C ASN A 127 -11.23 1.76 -9.10
N PHE A 128 -10.31 1.71 -10.07
CA PHE A 128 -8.94 2.23 -9.96
C PHE A 128 -8.89 3.69 -9.44
N VAL A 129 -9.97 4.45 -9.65
CA VAL A 129 -10.19 5.81 -9.15
C VAL A 129 -10.17 5.86 -7.62
N THR A 130 -10.79 4.89 -6.93
CA THR A 130 -10.86 4.83 -5.46
C THR A 130 -9.51 4.48 -4.84
N PHE A 131 -8.67 3.70 -5.55
CA PHE A 131 -7.30 3.39 -5.15
C PHE A 131 -6.41 4.64 -5.16
N LYS A 132 -6.58 5.51 -6.15
CA LYS A 132 -5.91 6.81 -6.24
C LYS A 132 -6.29 7.71 -5.06
N CYS A 133 -7.57 7.76 -4.67
CA CYS A 133 -8.03 8.54 -3.51
C CYS A 133 -7.43 8.07 -2.18
N LEU A 134 -7.25 6.76 -1.99
CA LEU A 134 -6.70 6.22 -0.74
C LEU A 134 -5.20 6.54 -0.59
N LEU A 135 -4.43 6.38 -1.66
CA LEU A 135 -3.00 6.71 -1.68
C LEU A 135 -2.75 8.23 -1.66
N LEU A 136 -3.60 9.02 -2.33
CA LEU A 136 -3.49 10.49 -2.32
C LEU A 136 -3.89 11.11 -0.98
N LYS A 137 -4.74 10.48 -0.16
CA LYS A 137 -5.06 10.99 1.18
C LYS A 137 -3.92 10.83 2.20
N GLN A 138 -2.99 9.90 1.97
CA GLN A 138 -1.83 9.68 2.85
C GLN A 138 -0.64 10.58 2.50
N GLY A 139 -0.61 11.16 1.30
CA GLY A 139 0.29 12.26 0.95
C GLY A 139 -0.44 13.59 1.12
N ASN A 140 0.15 14.55 1.82
CA ASN A 140 -0.40 15.89 2.01
C ASN A 140 -0.41 16.66 0.66
N VAL A 141 -1.36 16.34 -0.22
CA VAL A 141 -1.44 16.89 -1.58
C VAL A 141 -2.68 17.77 -1.71
N ASN A 142 -2.43 19.04 -2.02
CA ASN A 142 -3.41 20.12 -2.22
C ASN A 142 -4.66 19.67 -3.02
N GLU A 143 -5.83 20.05 -2.52
CA GLU A 143 -7.19 19.78 -3.05
C GLU A 143 -7.39 20.07 -4.56
N ARG A 144 -6.48 20.81 -5.19
CA ARG A 144 -6.57 21.19 -6.61
C ARG A 144 -6.48 20.00 -7.59
N ILE A 145 -5.92 18.86 -7.19
CA ILE A 145 -5.79 17.68 -8.07
C ILE A 145 -7.09 16.85 -8.10
N MET A 146 -7.94 16.94 -7.07
CA MET A 146 -9.18 16.15 -6.96
C MET A 146 -10.21 16.50 -8.06
N ARG A 147 -10.20 17.74 -8.56
CA ARG A 147 -11.13 18.18 -9.63
C ARG A 147 -10.76 17.68 -11.02
N LYS A 148 -9.50 17.31 -11.27
CA LYS A 148 -9.04 16.83 -12.59
C LYS A 148 -9.23 15.32 -12.79
N THR A 149 -9.48 14.56 -11.73
CA THR A 149 -9.60 13.09 -11.79
C THR A 149 -11.04 12.58 -11.81
N GLY A 150 -12.05 13.44 -11.94
CA GLY A 150 -13.45 13.01 -11.93
C GLY A 150 -13.88 12.33 -10.64
N CYS A 151 -13.18 12.57 -9.52
CA CYS A 151 -13.66 12.18 -8.20
C CYS A 151 -14.72 13.19 -7.77
N THR A 152 -15.96 12.98 -8.20
CA THR A 152 -17.09 13.60 -7.52
C THR A 152 -17.23 12.98 -6.14
N SER A 153 -17.44 13.84 -5.15
CA SER A 153 -17.65 13.52 -3.75
C SER A 153 -18.55 12.31 -3.56
N LEU A 154 -18.07 11.30 -2.84
CA LEU A 154 -18.96 10.35 -2.16
C LEU A 154 -19.85 11.19 -1.24
N SER A 155 -21.16 11.11 -1.46
CA SER A 155 -22.15 11.79 -0.65
C SER A 155 -22.02 11.35 0.80
N SER A 156 -22.04 12.35 1.67
CA SER A 156 -22.18 12.21 3.11
C SER A 156 -23.52 11.55 3.41
N ASN A 157 -23.53 10.24 3.62
CA ASN A 157 -24.63 9.51 4.23
C ASN A 157 -24.07 8.23 4.87
N VAL A 158 -23.29 8.39 5.95
CA VAL A 158 -23.24 7.37 7.01
C VAL A 158 -23.34 8.14 8.32
N VAL A 159 -24.49 7.88 8.94
CA VAL A 159 -25.05 8.42 10.17
C VAL A 159 -24.03 8.59 11.29
N ASP A 160 -24.02 9.80 11.85
CA ASP A 160 -23.54 10.15 13.18
C ASP A 160 -24.15 9.23 14.24
N THR A 161 -23.32 8.62 15.08
CA THR A 161 -23.66 8.38 16.50
C THR A 161 -22.39 8.04 17.26
N THR A 162 -21.65 9.07 17.70
CA THR A 162 -21.32 9.31 19.13
C THR A 162 -20.42 10.54 19.25
N LEU A 163 -21.01 11.60 19.79
CA LEU A 163 -20.35 12.80 20.33
C LEU A 163 -19.40 12.41 21.48
N ALA A 164 -18.20 12.99 21.53
CA ALA A 164 -17.83 13.99 22.56
C ALA A 164 -16.31 14.25 22.60
N GLY A 165 -15.95 15.54 22.47
CA GLY A 165 -14.62 16.09 22.76
C GLY A 165 -13.57 15.74 21.70
N TRP A 166 -12.94 16.66 20.98
CA TRP A 166 -12.30 17.88 21.46
C TRP A 166 -12.30 18.90 20.32
N ARG A 167 -12.83 20.11 20.57
CA ARG A 167 -12.53 21.31 19.78
C ARG A 167 -11.69 22.23 20.66
N ALA A 168 -10.45 22.48 20.27
CA ALA A 168 -9.78 23.73 20.63
C ALA A 168 -8.75 24.08 19.55
N HIS A 169 -9.01 25.24 18.93
CA HIS A 169 -8.05 26.18 18.36
C HIS A 169 -6.97 25.66 17.40
N LEU A 170 -7.05 26.08 16.14
CA LEU A 170 -6.01 26.90 15.49
C LEU A 170 -6.61 27.57 14.23
N LYS A 171 -6.61 28.92 14.20
CA LYS A 171 -7.01 29.72 13.03
C LYS A 171 -5.84 29.76 12.02
N PRO A 172 -6.05 29.64 10.70
CA PRO A 172 -4.99 29.90 9.73
C PRO A 172 -4.85 31.41 9.47
N ARG A 173 -3.66 31.96 9.77
CA ARG A 173 -3.23 33.27 9.26
C ARG A 173 -2.73 33.11 7.82
N PHE A 174 -3.38 33.81 6.90
CA PHE A 174 -2.88 34.10 5.56
C PHE A 174 -1.58 34.90 5.65
N ILE A 175 -0.49 34.44 5.02
CA ILE A 175 0.66 35.27 4.68
C ILE A 175 0.88 35.14 3.17
N ARG A 176 0.60 36.24 2.45
CA ARG A 176 1.06 36.46 1.07
C ARG A 176 2.55 36.80 1.14
N ASN A 177 3.38 36.10 0.38
CA ASN A 177 4.72 36.59 0.04
C ASN A 177 4.88 36.66 -1.48
N ASN A 178 4.81 37.90 -1.97
CA ASN A 178 5.33 38.31 -3.27
C ASN A 178 6.85 38.34 -3.20
N ARG A 179 7.56 37.60 -4.07
CA ARG A 179 8.87 38.04 -4.58
C ARG A 179 9.02 37.68 -6.06
N ARG A 180 9.03 38.72 -6.87
CA ARG A 180 9.58 38.76 -8.23
C ARG A 180 11.07 38.42 -8.16
N PHE A 181 11.54 37.51 -9.00
CA PHE A 181 12.95 37.48 -9.40
C PHE A 181 13.01 37.68 -10.92
N LYS A 182 13.68 38.77 -11.31
CA LYS A 182 14.08 39.09 -12.68
C LYS A 182 15.23 38.17 -13.07
N GLN A 183 15.20 37.67 -14.30
CA GLN A 183 16.39 37.08 -14.94
C GLN A 183 17.35 38.18 -15.39
N PRO A 184 18.67 37.97 -15.32
CA PRO A 184 19.62 38.73 -16.12
C PRO A 184 19.77 38.09 -17.50
N ARG A 185 19.62 38.90 -18.55
CA ARG A 185 20.21 38.65 -19.86
C ARG A 185 21.68 39.05 -19.79
N GLN A 186 22.58 38.17 -20.20
CA GLN A 186 23.70 38.48 -21.10
C GLN A 186 23.97 37.25 -21.95
#